data_AF-A0A2A2WEC9-F1
#
_entry.id   AF-A0A2A2WEC9-F1
#
_cell.length_a   1.000
_cell.length_b   1.000
_cell.length_c   1.000
_cell.angle_alpha   90.00
_cell.angle_beta   90.00
_cell.angle_gamma   90.00
#
_symmetry.space_group_name_H-M   'P 1'
#
loop_
_entity.id
_entity.type
_entity.pdbx_description
1 polymer ?
#
loop_
_entity_poly.entity_id
_entity_poly.type
_entity_poly.pdbx_seq_one_letter_code
_entity_poly.pdbx_strand_id
1 'polypeptide(L)'
;MTRDASQFGRRIIVSTLTLGLSIFLGWYHYRGPAPLGADAPVGLPSAARMRATLVELLGDPPQKHTTGTAAGEAFLQRLEQKLDGYEVSTRRIEIVFDPDRQDRHPKGRIDLLPPDPVLKNLWVTIEGSDPSLAPILVATHHDSCRWGPGAGDAGSAVVALVEHIRVLAKTPPIHTTHYLFTDGEEFGLLGAYAIAAQDSLPFATPMFVLNFDARGSSGGIPMFETHSGNHAWVSVLIDDLARPKITSSLAVTVYRMLPNATDFNAWHGKLGLPGFNYAVIGGAHRYHQVDDTPANLSDRTLQHMGAHLFSMHRAVDRLPADVLQRVQQASTQPDADNAVFFDLYGLTVIHFSEGVQKVLALIAVVLIGTVCLRQRQGQLWRRLPRHLLNTLLAVLVGLAVGLAIRFALLTTPWNAVRYTPIDLPAGLFTIAASFLAATFLLEWLVSRSSAEEFKLVSDWIWLVTAALGSTLAFGLPGGGYLLVLPSLAYAMVRSVTANVNLAAWSGWLVAIVLAGPLLVLLVQALGPWRQPLYAVGASLLAVLAMTTWVTRIRKKARPIPKNRPRLARGDA
;
A
#
# COMPACT_ATOMS: atom_id res chain seq x y z
N MET A 1 8.60 -39.41 -26.61
CA MET A 1 8.27 -38.91 -25.25
C MET A 1 9.22 -37.81 -24.73
N THR A 2 10.33 -37.48 -25.40
CA THR A 2 11.38 -36.60 -24.84
C THR A 2 11.25 -35.08 -25.14
N ARG A 3 10.41 -34.66 -26.10
CA ARG A 3 10.21 -33.22 -26.42
C ARG A 3 9.13 -32.51 -25.60
N ASP A 4 8.24 -33.24 -24.93
CA ASP A 4 7.14 -32.67 -24.11
C ASP A 4 7.62 -32.29 -22.70
N ALA A 5 8.51 -33.09 -22.10
CA ALA A 5 9.04 -32.83 -20.75
C ALA A 5 9.87 -31.54 -20.67
N SER A 6 10.53 -31.14 -21.77
CA SER A 6 11.31 -29.90 -21.82
C SER A 6 10.44 -28.65 -21.92
N GLN A 7 9.17 -28.75 -22.35
CA GLN A 7 8.24 -27.61 -22.34
C GLN A 7 7.49 -27.48 -21.01
N PHE A 8 7.20 -28.61 -20.34
CA PHE A 8 6.56 -28.67 -19.03
C PHE A 8 7.28 -27.78 -17.99
N GLY A 9 8.58 -27.98 -17.82
CA GLY A 9 9.35 -27.20 -16.85
C GLY A 9 9.54 -25.73 -17.25
N ARG A 10 9.72 -25.43 -18.54
CA ARG A 10 10.07 -24.06 -19.00
C ARG A 10 9.00 -23.03 -18.66
N ARG A 11 7.73 -23.40 -18.72
CA ARG A 11 6.59 -22.50 -18.50
C ARG A 11 6.47 -22.05 -17.06
N ILE A 12 6.53 -23.03 -16.15
CA ILE A 12 6.54 -22.80 -14.71
C ILE A 12 7.76 -21.95 -14.37
N ILE A 13 8.94 -22.30 -14.89
CA ILE A 13 10.17 -21.53 -14.67
C ILE A 13 10.00 -20.08 -15.11
N VAL A 14 9.52 -19.81 -16.32
CA VAL A 14 9.37 -18.42 -16.80
C VAL A 14 8.38 -17.65 -15.93
N SER A 15 7.16 -18.16 -15.72
CA SER A 15 6.14 -17.47 -14.92
C SER A 15 6.61 -17.20 -13.48
N THR A 16 7.24 -18.19 -12.84
CA THR A 16 7.81 -18.05 -11.50
C THR A 16 8.93 -17.03 -11.46
N LEU A 17 9.88 -17.07 -12.40
CA LEU A 17 10.98 -16.10 -12.44
C LEU A 17 10.47 -14.68 -12.69
N THR A 18 9.48 -14.49 -13.56
CA THR A 18 8.91 -13.16 -13.82
C THR A 18 8.13 -12.61 -12.64
N LEU A 19 7.35 -13.44 -11.93
CA LEU A 19 6.67 -13.01 -10.69
C LEU A 19 7.69 -12.72 -9.59
N GLY A 20 8.67 -13.60 -9.42
CA GLY A 20 9.75 -13.44 -8.44
C GLY A 20 10.55 -12.17 -8.68
N LEU A 21 10.88 -11.86 -9.94
CA LEU A 21 11.54 -10.61 -10.31
C LEU A 21 10.69 -9.39 -9.98
N SER A 22 9.38 -9.42 -10.28
CA SER A 22 8.48 -8.31 -9.93
C SER A 22 8.44 -8.07 -8.42
N ILE A 23 8.26 -9.12 -7.61
CA ILE A 23 8.25 -9.01 -6.15
C ILE A 23 9.61 -8.50 -5.63
N PHE A 24 10.71 -9.02 -6.17
CA PHE A 24 12.06 -8.61 -5.79
C PHE A 24 12.32 -7.12 -6.07
N LEU A 25 11.92 -6.64 -7.25
CA LEU A 25 12.04 -5.22 -7.61
C LEU A 25 11.20 -4.35 -6.67
N GLY A 26 9.97 -4.75 -6.37
CA GLY A 26 9.11 -4.08 -5.39
C GLY A 26 9.79 -3.98 -4.02
N TRP A 27 10.25 -5.11 -3.48
CA TRP A 27 10.97 -5.15 -2.21
C TRP A 27 12.24 -4.27 -2.21
N TYR A 28 13.04 -4.35 -3.28
CA TYR A 28 14.29 -3.61 -3.38
C TYR A 28 14.07 -2.10 -3.41
N HIS A 29 13.08 -1.63 -4.17
CA HIS A 29 12.77 -0.21 -4.26
C HIS A 29 12.07 0.31 -2.99
N TYR A 30 11.23 -0.49 -2.35
CA TYR A 30 10.47 -0.08 -1.15
C TYR A 30 11.27 -0.09 0.16
N ARG A 31 12.57 -0.36 0.13
CA ARG A 31 13.42 -0.27 1.34
C ARG A 31 13.77 1.17 1.77
N GLY A 32 13.39 2.17 0.98
CA GLY A 32 13.71 3.58 1.20
C GLY A 32 15.04 4.05 0.55
N PRO A 33 15.23 5.37 0.40
CA PRO A 33 16.42 5.95 -0.21
C PRO A 33 17.68 5.72 0.62
N ALA A 34 18.85 6.00 0.05
CA ALA A 34 20.10 5.95 0.81
C ALA A 34 20.10 7.06 1.88
N PRO A 35 20.47 6.76 3.14
CA PRO A 35 20.50 7.76 4.20
C PRO A 35 21.63 8.76 3.98
N LEU A 36 21.38 10.03 4.30
CA LEU A 36 22.37 11.08 4.23
C LEU A 36 23.04 11.31 5.59
N GLY A 37 24.33 11.66 5.54
CA GLY A 37 25.17 11.99 6.70
C GLY A 37 24.84 13.35 7.33
N ALA A 38 25.49 13.66 8.45
CA ALA A 38 25.24 14.91 9.19
C ALA A 38 25.70 16.15 8.40
N ASP A 39 26.67 15.96 7.51
CA ASP A 39 27.27 16.91 6.57
C ASP A 39 26.43 17.14 5.29
N ALA A 40 25.28 16.48 5.16
CA ALA A 40 24.37 16.69 4.04
C ALA A 40 23.99 18.18 3.88
N PRO A 41 23.76 18.66 2.64
CA PRO A 41 23.42 20.06 2.37
C PRO A 41 22.32 20.59 3.29
N VAL A 42 22.48 21.84 3.75
CA VAL A 42 21.64 22.45 4.80
C VAL A 42 20.15 22.44 4.47
N GLY A 43 19.79 22.56 3.18
CA GLY A 43 18.40 22.57 2.72
C GLY A 43 17.80 21.19 2.41
N LEU A 44 18.52 20.10 2.65
CA LEU A 44 18.03 18.73 2.46
C LEU A 44 17.81 18.03 3.81
N PRO A 45 16.84 17.11 3.91
CA PRO A 45 16.67 16.30 5.12
C PRO A 45 17.84 15.33 5.28
N SER A 46 18.33 15.14 6.51
CA SER A 46 19.41 14.20 6.82
C SER A 46 18.97 13.18 7.86
N ALA A 47 19.08 11.89 7.52
CA ALA A 47 18.86 10.80 8.45
C ALA A 47 19.75 10.90 9.69
N ALA A 48 21.03 11.26 9.53
CA ALA A 48 21.95 11.39 10.66
C ALA A 48 21.58 12.55 11.61
N ARG A 49 21.12 13.70 11.10
CA ARG A 49 20.66 14.81 11.96
C ARG A 49 19.36 14.48 12.69
N MET A 50 18.42 13.85 11.99
CA MET A 50 17.18 13.35 12.57
C MET A 50 17.46 12.29 13.64
N ARG A 51 18.39 11.36 13.39
CA ARG A 51 18.85 10.35 14.34
C ARG A 51 19.43 10.97 15.61
N ALA A 52 20.33 11.95 15.46
CA ALA A 52 20.94 12.62 16.61
C ALA A 52 19.88 13.34 17.45
N THR A 53 18.94 14.03 16.80
CA THR A 53 17.81 14.68 17.48
C THR A 53 16.91 13.66 18.17
N LEU A 54 16.68 12.50 17.58
CA LEU A 54 15.84 11.45 18.17
C LEU A 54 16.46 10.91 19.47
N VAL A 55 17.77 10.67 19.47
CA VAL A 55 18.51 10.24 20.67
C VAL A 55 18.47 11.33 21.75
N GLU A 56 18.64 12.59 21.37
CA GLU A 56 18.52 13.73 22.28
C GLU A 56 17.13 13.81 22.94
N LEU A 57 16.06 13.70 22.15
CA LEU A 57 14.68 13.79 22.67
C LEU A 57 14.30 12.59 23.54
N LEU A 58 14.72 11.37 23.19
CA LEU A 58 14.39 10.17 23.97
C LEU A 58 15.33 9.95 25.16
N GLY A 59 16.52 10.52 25.16
CA GLY A 59 17.53 10.32 26.20
C GLY A 59 18.30 8.99 26.08
N ASP A 60 19.27 8.80 26.98
CA ASP A 60 20.07 7.58 27.09
C ASP A 60 20.07 7.07 28.55
N PRO A 61 19.45 5.90 28.84
CA PRO A 61 18.72 5.04 27.91
C PRO A 61 17.41 5.69 27.40
N PRO A 62 16.88 5.26 26.23
CA PRO A 62 15.65 5.81 25.67
C PRO A 62 14.46 5.69 26.63
N GLN A 63 13.76 6.80 26.85
CA GLN A 63 12.65 6.91 27.79
C GLN A 63 11.30 6.90 27.08
N LYS A 64 10.32 6.27 27.75
CA LYS A 64 8.91 6.41 27.40
C LYS A 64 8.46 7.82 27.74
N HIS A 65 7.55 8.36 26.97
CA HIS A 65 7.07 9.73 27.10
C HIS A 65 5.54 9.77 26.92
N THR A 66 4.87 8.90 27.68
CA THR A 66 3.43 8.74 27.66
C THR A 66 2.70 9.97 28.19
N THR A 67 1.57 10.31 27.56
CA THR A 67 0.60 11.32 27.98
C THR A 67 0.38 11.35 29.50
N GLY A 68 0.46 12.55 30.08
CA GLY A 68 0.18 12.79 31.50
C GLY A 68 1.24 12.28 32.49
N THR A 69 2.41 11.83 32.00
CA THR A 69 3.53 11.40 32.87
C THR A 69 4.63 12.47 32.97
N ALA A 70 5.44 12.41 34.02
CA ALA A 70 6.60 13.31 34.18
C ALA A 70 7.63 13.13 33.04
N ALA A 71 7.76 11.92 32.50
CA ALA A 71 8.65 11.65 31.36
C ALA A 71 8.09 12.21 30.05
N GLY A 72 6.77 12.18 29.85
CA GLY A 72 6.08 12.89 28.77
C GLY A 72 6.33 14.40 28.81
N GLU A 73 6.15 15.01 29.97
CA GLU A 73 6.46 16.44 30.18
C GLU A 73 7.93 16.75 29.89
N ALA A 74 8.86 15.90 30.36
CA ALA A 74 10.29 16.08 30.12
C ALA A 74 10.65 15.95 28.63
N PHE A 75 9.97 15.07 27.88
CA PHE A 75 10.14 14.98 26.42
C PHE A 75 9.68 16.27 25.74
N LEU A 76 8.49 16.77 26.11
CA LEU A 76 7.95 18.01 25.55
C LEU A 76 8.87 19.21 25.81
N GLN A 77 9.43 19.32 27.02
CA GLN A 77 10.41 20.36 27.36
C GLN A 77 11.69 20.25 26.53
N ARG A 78 12.21 19.04 26.28
CA ARG A 78 13.36 18.85 25.38
C ARG A 78 13.03 19.23 23.94
N LEU A 79 11.81 18.93 23.48
CA LEU A 79 11.34 19.33 22.16
C LEU A 79 11.24 20.85 22.03
N GLU A 80 10.66 21.53 23.02
CA GLU A 80 10.62 23.00 23.06
C GLU A 80 12.02 23.61 23.07
N GLN A 81 12.91 23.12 23.95
CA GLN A 81 14.30 23.58 23.99
C GLN A 81 15.02 23.38 22.66
N LYS A 82 14.72 22.28 21.94
CA LYS A 82 15.27 22.05 20.60
C LYS A 82 14.77 23.10 19.60
N LEU A 83 13.51 23.49 19.70
CA LEU A 83 12.85 24.45 18.83
C LEU A 83 13.24 25.90 19.12
N ASP A 84 13.57 26.23 20.37
CA ASP A 84 14.10 27.56 20.77
C ASP A 84 15.40 27.93 20.03
N GLY A 85 16.11 26.93 19.50
CA GLY A 85 17.27 27.13 18.63
C GLY A 85 16.93 27.62 17.21
N TYR A 86 15.64 27.76 16.87
CA TYR A 86 15.15 28.19 15.57
C TYR A 86 14.27 29.43 15.71
N GLU A 87 14.25 30.26 14.66
CA GLU A 87 13.41 31.46 14.59
C GLU A 87 11.95 31.07 14.27
N VAL A 88 11.24 30.55 15.28
CA VAL A 88 9.85 30.08 15.17
C VAL A 88 9.02 30.52 16.37
N SER A 89 7.69 30.60 16.18
CA SER A 89 6.76 30.85 17.28
C SER A 89 6.23 29.52 17.83
N THR A 90 6.44 29.27 19.12
CA THR A 90 6.03 28.04 19.80
C THR A 90 4.98 28.33 20.86
N ARG A 91 3.91 27.53 20.92
CA ARG A 91 2.81 27.66 21.89
C ARG A 91 2.28 26.30 22.30
N ARG A 92 2.10 26.08 23.61
CA ARG A 92 1.34 24.94 24.13
C ARG A 92 -0.17 25.20 24.01
N ILE A 93 -0.90 24.18 23.56
CA ILE A 93 -2.36 24.13 23.57
C ILE A 93 -2.76 23.05 24.58
N GLU A 94 -3.08 23.51 25.78
CA GLU A 94 -3.49 22.65 26.89
C GLU A 94 -5.02 22.53 26.92
N ILE A 95 -5.53 21.30 26.87
CA ILE A 95 -6.95 21.01 26.90
C ILE A 95 -7.21 19.97 27.99
N VAL A 96 -8.06 20.31 28.95
CA VAL A 96 -8.54 19.32 29.94
C VAL A 96 -9.35 18.28 29.18
N PHE A 97 -8.94 17.02 29.27
CA PHE A 97 -9.66 15.93 28.64
C PHE A 97 -11.05 15.79 29.26
N ASP A 98 -12.06 15.87 28.41
CA ASP A 98 -13.45 15.63 28.77
C ASP A 98 -13.91 14.39 27.99
N PRO A 99 -14.19 13.27 28.67
CA PRO A 99 -14.68 12.07 28.00
C PRO A 99 -15.99 12.34 27.26
N ASP A 100 -16.88 13.20 27.75
CA ASP A 100 -18.18 13.43 27.10
C ASP A 100 -18.04 14.21 25.77
N ARG A 101 -16.87 14.82 25.52
CA ARG A 101 -16.57 15.57 24.29
C ARG A 101 -15.75 14.79 23.27
N GLN A 102 -15.44 13.52 23.56
CA GLN A 102 -14.59 12.72 22.70
C GLN A 102 -15.44 11.81 21.80
N ASP A 103 -15.44 12.07 20.49
CA ASP A 103 -16.20 11.24 19.54
C ASP A 103 -15.70 9.80 19.44
N ARG A 104 -14.47 9.52 19.93
CA ARG A 104 -13.78 8.24 19.83
C ARG A 104 -13.30 7.73 21.19
N HIS A 105 -13.95 6.65 21.67
CA HIS A 105 -13.61 5.97 22.93
C HIS A 105 -13.15 4.53 22.73
N PRO A 106 -11.85 4.28 22.44
CA PRO A 106 -11.35 2.92 22.40
C PRO A 106 -11.33 2.35 23.83
N LYS A 107 -12.27 1.42 24.11
CA LYS A 107 -12.39 0.72 25.39
C LYS A 107 -11.04 0.18 25.87
N GLY A 108 -10.71 0.36 27.15
CA GLY A 108 -9.48 -0.13 27.76
C GLY A 108 -8.24 0.72 27.47
N ARG A 109 -8.31 1.73 26.60
CA ARG A 109 -7.20 2.69 26.42
C ARG A 109 -7.38 3.92 27.29
N ILE A 110 -8.55 4.54 27.28
CA ILE A 110 -8.82 5.74 28.11
C ILE A 110 -8.69 5.43 29.60
N ASP A 111 -9.06 4.22 30.03
CA ASP A 111 -8.93 3.73 31.42
C ASP A 111 -7.47 3.71 31.91
N LEU A 112 -6.50 3.78 30.99
CA LEU A 112 -5.11 3.83 31.34
C LEU A 112 -4.72 5.24 31.77
N LEU A 113 -5.33 6.31 31.25
CA LEU A 113 -4.95 7.70 31.53
C LEU A 113 -4.91 8.00 33.04
N PRO A 114 -4.05 8.94 33.48
CA PRO A 114 -4.17 9.48 34.83
C PRO A 114 -5.52 10.19 35.02
N PRO A 115 -6.00 10.36 36.27
CA PRO A 115 -7.19 11.15 36.55
C PRO A 115 -7.05 12.59 36.01
N ASP A 116 -8.14 13.13 35.48
CA ASP A 116 -8.26 14.48 34.93
C ASP A 116 -7.08 14.89 34.02
N PRO A 117 -6.79 14.11 32.95
CA PRO A 117 -5.60 14.34 32.16
C PRO A 117 -5.70 15.65 31.39
N VAL A 118 -4.66 16.48 31.46
CA VAL A 118 -4.51 17.65 30.60
C VAL A 118 -3.69 17.24 29.40
N LEU A 119 -4.30 17.32 28.22
CA LEU A 119 -3.66 17.06 26.93
C LEU A 119 -2.78 18.25 26.57
N LYS A 120 -1.49 18.03 26.37
CA LYS A 120 -0.48 19.08 26.12
C LYS A 120 0.03 18.99 24.69
N ASN A 121 -0.69 19.63 23.78
CA ASN A 121 -0.29 19.71 22.39
C ASN A 121 0.72 20.86 22.20
N LEU A 122 1.69 20.69 21.31
CA LEU A 122 2.65 21.74 20.95
C LEU A 122 2.37 22.23 19.54
N TRP A 123 2.11 23.52 19.42
CA TRP A 123 1.90 24.21 18.15
C TRP A 123 3.09 25.11 17.84
N VAL A 124 3.67 24.93 16.65
CA VAL A 124 4.78 25.73 16.16
C VAL A 124 4.36 26.39 14.85
N THR A 125 4.68 27.67 14.68
CA THR A 125 4.38 28.43 13.47
C THR A 125 5.64 28.97 12.83
N ILE A 126 5.73 28.75 11.51
CA ILE A 126 6.65 29.46 10.62
C ILE A 126 5.80 30.34 9.73
N GLU A 127 5.99 31.66 9.84
CA GLU A 127 5.26 32.62 9.03
C GLU A 127 5.63 32.48 7.55
N GLY A 128 4.60 32.52 6.71
CA GLY A 128 4.76 32.56 5.27
C GLY A 128 5.12 33.97 4.79
N SER A 129 5.70 34.06 3.60
CA SER A 129 5.92 35.35 2.95
C SER A 129 4.62 36.08 2.58
N ASP A 130 3.50 35.34 2.48
CA ASP A 130 2.17 35.92 2.29
C ASP A 130 1.21 35.43 3.40
N PRO A 131 1.01 36.23 4.46
CA PRO A 131 0.14 35.86 5.58
C PRO A 131 -1.36 35.91 5.24
N SER A 132 -1.75 36.37 4.05
CA SER A 132 -3.16 36.37 3.61
C SER A 132 -3.62 35.00 3.10
N LEU A 133 -2.68 34.10 2.78
CA LEU A 133 -2.97 32.77 2.28
C LEU A 133 -3.31 31.81 3.42
N ALA A 134 -4.22 30.87 3.15
CA ALA A 134 -4.55 29.81 4.10
C ALA A 134 -3.33 28.93 4.41
N PRO A 135 -3.12 28.52 5.67
CA PRO A 135 -1.90 27.83 6.08
C PRO A 135 -1.86 26.36 5.66
N ILE A 136 -0.67 25.77 5.72
CA ILE A 136 -0.44 24.32 5.61
C ILE A 136 -0.30 23.75 7.03
N LEU A 137 -0.98 22.64 7.33
CA LEU A 137 -0.80 21.92 8.59
C LEU A 137 0.09 20.70 8.38
N VAL A 138 1.15 20.58 9.18
CA VAL A 138 1.99 19.39 9.29
C VAL A 138 1.81 18.81 10.69
N ALA A 139 1.33 17.57 10.80
CA ALA A 139 0.93 16.99 12.07
C ALA A 139 1.57 15.63 12.33
N THR A 140 1.85 15.35 13.61
CA THR A 140 2.20 14.04 14.16
C THR A 140 1.95 14.07 15.66
N HIS A 141 1.83 12.91 16.31
CA HIS A 141 1.76 12.87 17.77
C HIS A 141 3.15 12.84 18.39
N HIS A 142 3.27 13.41 19.58
CA HIS A 142 4.51 13.38 20.33
C HIS A 142 4.54 12.32 21.41
N ASP A 143 3.40 11.81 21.87
CA ASP A 143 3.36 10.87 23.00
C ASP A 143 3.70 9.43 22.59
N SER A 144 4.34 8.68 23.49
CA SER A 144 4.57 7.24 23.29
C SER A 144 3.52 6.38 23.98
N CYS A 145 3.28 5.19 23.44
CA CYS A 145 2.59 4.15 24.19
C CYS A 145 3.29 3.83 25.53
N ARG A 146 2.57 3.15 26.42
CA ARG A 146 3.09 2.76 27.75
C ARG A 146 4.14 1.67 27.73
N TRP A 147 4.25 0.95 26.61
CA TRP A 147 5.08 -0.24 26.53
C TRP A 147 6.49 0.08 26.04
N GLY A 148 6.66 1.09 25.18
CA GLY A 148 7.92 1.35 24.47
C GLY A 148 8.33 2.83 24.46
N PRO A 149 9.60 3.12 24.12
CA PRO A 149 10.10 4.49 23.98
C PRO A 149 9.56 5.28 22.78
N GLY A 150 8.92 4.64 21.80
CA GLY A 150 8.27 5.35 20.67
C GLY A 150 9.25 5.91 19.62
N ALA A 151 10.40 5.27 19.39
CA ALA A 151 11.38 5.77 18.42
C ALA A 151 10.86 5.74 16.97
N GLY A 152 10.17 4.68 16.58
CA GLY A 152 9.39 4.64 15.36
C GLY A 152 8.11 5.46 15.52
N ASP A 153 7.36 5.18 16.57
CA ASP A 153 5.97 5.59 16.79
C ASP A 153 5.79 6.63 17.93
N ALA A 154 5.67 7.93 17.65
CA ALA A 154 5.94 8.60 16.36
C ALA A 154 7.21 9.45 16.39
N GLY A 155 8.20 9.08 17.21
CA GLY A 155 9.48 9.80 17.31
C GLY A 155 10.16 10.02 15.94
N SER A 156 9.99 9.09 15.00
CA SER A 156 10.51 9.19 13.63
C SER A 156 9.89 10.34 12.83
N ALA A 157 8.59 10.60 13.03
CA ALA A 157 7.89 11.72 12.42
C ALA A 157 8.19 13.03 13.15
N VAL A 158 8.25 13.02 14.49
CA VAL A 158 8.62 14.19 15.31
C VAL A 158 9.94 14.79 14.83
N VAL A 159 10.99 13.98 14.68
CA VAL A 159 12.29 14.49 14.24
C VAL A 159 12.33 14.92 12.77
N ALA A 160 11.45 14.36 11.92
CA ALA A 160 11.30 14.83 10.55
C ALA A 160 10.67 16.24 10.50
N LEU A 161 9.66 16.50 11.34
CA LEU A 161 9.07 17.83 11.50
C LEU A 161 10.11 18.83 12.03
N VAL A 162 10.89 18.45 13.06
CA VAL A 162 11.97 19.30 13.60
C VAL A 162 13.04 19.62 12.54
N GLU A 163 13.46 18.62 11.75
CA GLU A 163 14.43 18.84 10.66
C GLU A 163 13.86 19.74 9.55
N HIS A 164 12.55 19.67 9.29
CA HIS A 164 11.87 20.55 8.34
C HIS A 164 11.77 21.98 8.86
N ILE A 165 11.42 22.15 10.15
CA ILE A 165 11.41 23.44 10.84
C ILE A 165 12.79 24.11 10.77
N ARG A 166 13.88 23.36 11.04
CA ARG A 166 15.27 23.85 10.95
C ARG A 166 15.58 24.50 9.59
N VAL A 167 14.99 23.98 8.51
CA VAL A 167 15.19 24.49 7.16
C VAL A 167 14.28 25.67 6.89
N LEU A 168 12.97 25.52 7.11
CA LEU A 168 12.01 26.58 6.79
C LEU A 168 12.16 27.83 7.66
N ALA A 169 12.68 27.72 8.89
CA ALA A 169 13.01 28.89 9.70
C ALA A 169 14.08 29.79 9.06
N LYS A 170 14.91 29.25 8.16
CA LYS A 170 15.94 30.01 7.41
C LYS A 170 15.53 30.34 5.99
N THR A 171 14.54 29.62 5.46
CA THR A 171 13.99 29.81 4.12
C THR A 171 12.46 29.82 4.23
N PRO A 172 11.86 30.95 4.61
CA PRO A 172 10.43 31.03 4.85
C PRO A 172 9.60 30.52 3.65
N PRO A 173 8.52 29.77 3.91
CA PRO A 173 7.60 29.29 2.88
C PRO A 173 6.73 30.42 2.31
N ILE A 174 5.96 30.13 1.26
CA ILE A 174 4.95 31.08 0.73
C ILE A 174 3.77 31.16 1.70
N HIS A 175 3.21 30.00 2.05
CA HIS A 175 2.11 29.85 2.99
C HIS A 175 2.63 29.69 4.41
N THR A 176 1.97 30.34 5.38
CA THR A 176 2.21 30.06 6.80
C THR A 176 2.07 28.56 7.06
N THR A 177 3.05 27.99 7.75
CA THR A 177 3.07 26.55 8.05
C THR A 177 2.94 26.34 9.54
N HIS A 178 1.87 25.65 9.93
CA HIS A 178 1.64 25.21 11.30
C HIS A 178 2.14 23.78 11.45
N TYR A 179 2.98 23.56 12.45
CA TYR A 179 3.36 22.23 12.91
C TYR A 179 2.60 21.94 14.20
N LEU A 180 1.96 20.79 14.25
CA LEU A 180 1.21 20.36 15.41
C LEU A 180 1.75 19.02 15.90
N PHE A 181 2.27 19.02 17.12
CA PHE A 181 2.64 17.84 17.87
C PHE A 181 1.52 17.55 18.87
N THR A 182 0.67 16.60 18.54
CA THR A 182 -0.52 16.24 19.32
C THR A 182 -0.17 15.33 20.49
N ASP A 183 -0.94 15.43 21.57
CA ASP A 183 -0.82 14.58 22.76
C ASP A 183 -1.96 13.56 22.81
N GLY A 184 -1.75 12.43 23.47
CA GLY A 184 -2.79 11.42 23.69
C GLY A 184 -3.25 10.66 22.44
N GLU A 185 -2.45 10.55 21.38
CA GLU A 185 -2.79 9.73 20.22
C GLU A 185 -2.99 8.28 20.64
N GLU A 186 -2.06 7.79 21.46
CA GLU A 186 -1.94 6.40 21.87
C GLU A 186 -3.12 5.92 22.72
N PHE A 187 -3.86 6.88 23.28
CA PHE A 187 -5.06 6.67 24.08
C PHE A 187 -6.37 6.82 23.30
N GLY A 188 -6.29 7.20 22.01
CA GLY A 188 -7.44 7.32 21.12
C GLY A 188 -7.55 8.67 20.43
N LEU A 189 -6.44 9.23 19.94
CA LEU A 189 -6.41 10.47 19.15
C LEU A 189 -6.86 11.70 19.95
N LEU A 190 -6.59 11.71 21.26
CA LEU A 190 -7.29 12.60 22.19
C LEU A 190 -6.99 14.07 21.89
N GLY A 191 -5.71 14.45 21.73
CA GLY A 191 -5.31 15.82 21.46
C GLY A 191 -5.83 16.35 20.14
N ALA A 192 -5.73 15.56 19.07
CA ALA A 192 -6.23 15.95 17.75
C ALA A 192 -7.75 16.16 17.75
N TYR A 193 -8.51 15.24 18.34
CA TYR A 193 -9.97 15.38 18.43
C TYR A 193 -10.40 16.51 19.35
N ALA A 194 -9.68 16.75 20.44
CA ALA A 194 -9.94 17.85 21.35
C ALA A 194 -9.73 19.21 20.67
N ILE A 195 -8.69 19.35 19.84
CA ILE A 195 -8.46 20.55 19.02
C ILE A 195 -9.57 20.70 17.96
N ALA A 196 -9.89 19.62 17.24
CA ALA A 196 -10.93 19.62 16.21
C ALA A 196 -12.35 19.82 16.76
N ALA A 197 -12.57 19.65 18.08
CA ALA A 197 -13.86 19.86 18.74
C ALA A 197 -14.10 21.30 19.20
N GLN A 198 -13.10 22.17 19.16
CA GLN A 198 -13.27 23.56 19.61
C GLN A 198 -14.18 24.34 18.65
N ASP A 199 -14.93 25.32 19.19
CA ASP A 199 -15.82 26.19 18.41
C ASP A 199 -15.09 26.91 17.26
N SER A 200 -13.80 27.19 17.46
CA SER A 200 -12.88 27.66 16.45
C SER A 200 -11.51 27.03 16.67
N LEU A 201 -10.81 26.73 15.58
CA LEU A 201 -9.44 26.24 15.68
C LEU A 201 -8.55 27.29 16.35
N PRO A 202 -7.54 26.88 17.13
CA PRO A 202 -6.59 27.80 17.77
C PRO A 202 -5.66 28.49 16.75
N PHE A 203 -5.78 28.14 15.47
CA PHE A 203 -5.05 28.66 14.33
C PHE A 203 -5.99 28.77 13.11
N ALA A 204 -5.57 29.51 12.07
CA ALA A 204 -6.35 29.66 10.85
C ALA A 204 -6.58 28.30 10.15
N THR A 205 -7.77 28.11 9.58
CA THR A 205 -8.16 26.85 8.94
C THR A 205 -7.17 26.46 7.83
N PRO A 206 -6.49 25.30 7.94
CA PRO A 206 -5.53 24.87 6.95
C PRO A 206 -6.18 24.57 5.60
N MET A 207 -5.48 24.90 4.50
CA MET A 207 -5.91 24.51 3.16
C MET A 207 -5.53 23.07 2.79
N PHE A 208 -4.54 22.48 3.47
CA PHE A 208 -4.11 21.10 3.26
C PHE A 208 -3.35 20.59 4.48
N VAL A 209 -3.47 19.27 4.74
CA VAL A 209 -2.85 18.61 5.89
C VAL A 209 -1.87 17.52 5.45
N LEU A 210 -0.67 17.53 6.02
CA LEU A 210 0.32 16.46 5.92
C LEU A 210 0.46 15.79 7.29
N ASN A 211 -0.12 14.60 7.45
CA ASN A 211 -0.09 13.85 8.72
C ASN A 211 0.90 12.69 8.65
N PHE A 212 1.74 12.54 9.66
CA PHE A 212 2.77 11.51 9.73
C PHE A 212 2.66 10.68 11.00
N ASP A 213 2.79 9.37 10.83
CA ASP A 213 2.56 8.34 11.85
C ASP A 213 3.54 7.16 11.63
N ALA A 214 3.55 6.17 12.52
CA ALA A 214 4.30 4.95 12.31
C ALA A 214 3.67 3.74 13.01
N ARG A 215 3.50 2.66 12.25
CA ARG A 215 3.24 1.32 12.77
C ARG A 215 4.42 0.38 12.55
N GLY A 216 5.64 0.93 12.55
CA GLY A 216 6.84 0.21 12.13
C GLY A 216 8.13 1.00 12.35
N SER A 217 9.26 0.34 12.07
CA SER A 217 10.62 0.82 12.31
C SER A 217 11.53 0.73 11.07
N SER A 218 11.02 0.26 9.93
CA SER A 218 11.84 0.05 8.73
C SER A 218 11.05 0.12 7.41
N GLY A 219 11.76 0.25 6.30
CA GLY A 219 11.19 0.36 4.96
C GLY A 219 10.90 1.81 4.55
N GLY A 220 10.52 1.99 3.29
CA GLY A 220 9.97 3.25 2.81
C GLY A 220 8.56 3.48 3.34
N ILE A 221 8.06 4.69 3.14
CA ILE A 221 6.86 5.21 3.81
C ILE A 221 5.74 5.37 2.80
N PRO A 222 4.70 4.53 2.88
CA PRO A 222 3.50 4.72 2.08
C PRO A 222 2.74 6.00 2.45
N MET A 223 2.27 6.74 1.43
CA MET A 223 1.03 7.51 1.57
C MET A 223 -0.13 6.52 1.47
N PHE A 224 -0.82 6.28 2.58
CA PHE A 224 -1.80 5.18 2.70
C PHE A 224 -3.24 5.66 2.87
N GLU A 225 -3.46 6.94 3.19
CA GLU A 225 -4.79 7.51 3.41
C GLU A 225 -4.86 8.96 2.94
N THR A 226 -6.05 9.35 2.47
CA THR A 226 -6.40 10.71 2.06
C THR A 226 -7.91 10.93 2.23
N HIS A 227 -8.35 12.18 2.17
CA HIS A 227 -9.75 12.61 2.23
C HIS A 227 -10.65 12.02 1.11
N SER A 228 -11.96 12.20 1.21
CA SER A 228 -12.92 11.88 0.13
C SER A 228 -13.00 13.02 -0.88
N GLY A 229 -13.43 12.74 -2.12
CA GLY A 229 -13.44 13.76 -3.19
C GLY A 229 -12.02 14.19 -3.60
N ASN A 230 -11.06 13.27 -3.46
CA ASN A 230 -9.63 13.59 -3.50
C ASN A 230 -9.04 13.70 -4.91
N HIS A 231 -9.80 13.44 -5.98
CA HIS A 231 -9.21 13.32 -7.31
C HIS A 231 -8.45 14.58 -7.76
N ALA A 232 -8.99 15.76 -7.48
CA ALA A 232 -8.36 17.03 -7.86
C ALA A 232 -7.03 17.24 -7.14
N TRP A 233 -6.99 17.03 -5.82
CA TRP A 233 -5.77 17.13 -5.01
C TRP A 233 -4.74 16.07 -5.38
N VAL A 234 -5.15 14.81 -5.51
CA VAL A 234 -4.27 13.71 -5.92
C VAL A 234 -3.64 14.02 -7.27
N SER A 235 -4.43 14.52 -8.23
CA SER A 235 -3.95 14.76 -9.59
C SER A 235 -2.89 15.85 -9.71
N VAL A 236 -2.82 16.79 -8.76
CA VAL A 236 -1.83 17.87 -8.79
C VAL A 236 -0.66 17.65 -7.84
N LEU A 237 -0.77 16.73 -6.86
CA LEU A 237 0.24 16.54 -5.81
C LEU A 237 0.90 15.16 -5.80
N ILE A 238 0.24 14.09 -6.24
CA ILE A 238 0.68 12.73 -5.93
C ILE A 238 2.04 12.37 -6.55
N ASP A 239 2.37 13.03 -7.66
CA ASP A 239 3.66 12.86 -8.31
C ASP A 239 4.81 13.61 -7.62
N ASP A 240 4.56 14.48 -6.65
CA ASP A 240 5.62 15.11 -5.86
C ASP A 240 6.07 14.27 -4.66
N LEU A 241 5.50 13.07 -4.47
CA LEU A 241 5.99 12.12 -3.49
C LEU A 241 7.50 11.89 -3.67
N ALA A 242 8.24 11.92 -2.56
CA ALA A 242 9.67 11.62 -2.59
C ALA A 242 9.91 10.17 -3.00
N ARG A 243 10.96 9.92 -3.79
CA ARG A 243 11.31 8.57 -4.23
C ARG A 243 11.88 7.73 -3.06
N PRO A 244 11.47 6.45 -2.91
CA PRO A 244 10.46 5.76 -3.71
C PRO A 244 9.04 6.29 -3.43
N LYS A 245 8.26 6.57 -4.48
CA LYS A 245 6.86 7.03 -4.37
C LYS A 245 5.96 5.87 -3.96
N ILE A 246 5.82 5.55 -2.68
CA ILE A 246 5.04 4.38 -2.25
C ILE A 246 3.60 4.81 -1.98
N THR A 247 2.64 4.30 -2.75
CA THR A 247 1.22 4.64 -2.52
C THR A 247 0.26 3.74 -3.30
N SER A 248 -0.96 3.56 -2.79
CA SER A 248 -2.05 2.91 -3.53
C SER A 248 -3.43 3.28 -3.01
N SER A 249 -4.39 3.54 -3.91
CA SER A 249 -5.81 3.71 -3.59
C SER A 249 -6.43 2.45 -2.96
N LEU A 250 -5.81 1.28 -3.14
CA LEU A 250 -6.20 0.06 -2.44
C LEU A 250 -5.92 0.21 -0.95
N ALA A 251 -4.78 0.80 -0.56
CA ALA A 251 -4.44 1.04 0.84
C ALA A 251 -5.47 1.97 1.49
N VAL A 252 -5.86 3.05 0.80
CA VAL A 252 -6.91 3.98 1.27
C VAL A 252 -8.24 3.24 1.49
N THR A 253 -8.66 2.42 0.52
CA THR A 253 -9.92 1.67 0.60
C THR A 253 -9.91 0.67 1.75
N VAL A 254 -8.83 -0.10 1.90
CA VAL A 254 -8.69 -1.10 2.96
C VAL A 254 -8.60 -0.42 4.32
N TYR A 255 -7.83 0.66 4.45
CA TYR A 255 -7.62 1.35 5.72
C TYR A 255 -8.93 1.92 6.28
N ARG A 256 -9.79 2.51 5.42
CA ARG A 256 -11.13 3.00 5.81
C ARG A 256 -12.06 1.92 6.37
N MET A 257 -11.77 0.64 6.12
CA MET A 257 -12.54 -0.50 6.65
C MET A 257 -11.95 -1.10 7.94
N LEU A 258 -10.73 -0.68 8.32
CA LEU A 258 -10.09 -1.14 9.54
C LEU A 258 -10.57 -0.29 10.72
N PRO A 259 -10.57 -0.84 11.94
CA PRO A 259 -10.86 -0.05 13.15
C PRO A 259 -9.71 0.89 13.55
N ASN A 260 -8.61 0.85 12.79
CA ASN A 260 -7.44 1.71 12.96
C ASN A 260 -7.77 3.16 12.60
N ALA A 261 -7.04 4.08 13.20
CA ALA A 261 -7.09 5.51 12.90
C ALA A 261 -5.78 6.16 13.33
N THR A 262 -5.59 7.40 12.90
CA THR A 262 -4.50 8.31 13.28
C THR A 262 -5.11 9.69 13.52
N ASP A 263 -4.32 10.66 13.96
CA ASP A 263 -4.78 12.04 14.09
C ASP A 263 -5.34 12.64 12.80
N PHE A 264 -4.97 12.08 11.63
CA PHE A 264 -5.57 12.47 10.35
C PHE A 264 -7.10 12.37 10.35
N ASN A 265 -7.69 11.46 11.13
CA ASN A 265 -9.14 11.31 11.25
C ASN A 265 -9.81 12.53 11.89
N ALA A 266 -9.12 13.27 12.77
CA ALA A 266 -9.63 14.55 13.28
C ALA A 266 -9.66 15.60 12.17
N TRP A 267 -8.62 15.65 11.34
CA TRP A 267 -8.48 16.66 10.28
C TRP A 267 -9.41 16.40 9.09
N HIS A 268 -9.35 15.21 8.50
CA HIS A 268 -10.15 14.90 7.31
C HIS A 268 -11.57 14.47 7.67
N GLY A 269 -11.76 13.78 8.81
CA GLY A 269 -13.01 13.14 9.17
C GLY A 269 -13.95 14.08 9.92
N LYS A 270 -13.42 14.83 10.89
CA LYS A 270 -14.20 15.78 11.70
C LYS A 270 -14.25 17.17 11.08
N LEU A 271 -13.13 17.69 10.57
CA LEU A 271 -13.06 19.04 9.97
C LEU A 271 -13.24 19.06 8.45
N GLY A 272 -13.27 17.89 7.78
CA GLY A 272 -13.40 17.81 6.33
C GLY A 272 -12.20 18.36 5.55
N LEU A 273 -11.03 18.49 6.18
CA LEU A 273 -9.86 19.09 5.55
C LEU A 273 -9.21 18.12 4.55
N PRO A 274 -8.76 18.61 3.37
CA PRO A 274 -8.00 17.79 2.45
C PRO A 274 -6.59 17.52 2.99
N GLY A 275 -6.02 16.37 2.64
CA GLY A 275 -4.69 16.03 3.11
C GLY A 275 -4.20 14.64 2.71
N PHE A 276 -2.97 14.34 3.08
CA PHE A 276 -2.32 13.04 2.93
C PHE A 276 -1.78 12.56 4.27
N ASN A 277 -1.93 11.25 4.49
CA ASN A 277 -1.47 10.56 5.68
C ASN A 277 -0.41 9.51 5.33
N TYR A 278 0.66 9.50 6.10
CA TYR A 278 1.86 8.69 5.88
C TYR A 278 2.16 7.85 7.10
N ALA A 279 2.46 6.57 6.92
CA ALA A 279 2.84 5.69 8.03
C ALA A 279 3.92 4.70 7.66
N VAL A 280 4.94 4.57 8.51
CA VAL A 280 5.89 3.46 8.44
C VAL A 280 5.15 2.15 8.76
N ILE A 281 5.30 1.10 7.95
CA ILE A 281 4.63 -0.20 8.22
C ILE A 281 5.60 -1.38 8.34
N GLY A 282 6.83 -1.26 7.83
CA GLY A 282 7.82 -2.32 7.93
C GLY A 282 8.42 -2.40 9.33
N GLY A 283 8.76 -3.60 9.80
CA GLY A 283 9.30 -3.78 11.16
C GLY A 283 8.25 -3.63 12.27
N ALA A 284 6.97 -3.90 11.97
CA ALA A 284 5.85 -3.81 12.90
C ALA A 284 5.94 -4.71 14.15
N HIS A 285 6.88 -5.66 14.20
CA HIS A 285 7.16 -6.44 15.41
C HIS A 285 7.71 -5.61 16.57
N ARG A 286 8.15 -4.37 16.31
CA ARG A 286 8.57 -3.40 17.33
C ARG A 286 7.47 -2.42 17.72
N TYR A 287 6.37 -2.39 16.97
CA TYR A 287 5.26 -1.50 17.26
C TYR A 287 4.69 -1.80 18.64
N HIS A 288 4.58 -0.76 19.47
CA HIS A 288 4.18 -0.85 20.87
C HIS A 288 5.03 -1.83 21.71
N GLN A 289 6.33 -1.92 21.43
CA GLN A 289 7.27 -2.78 22.16
C GLN A 289 8.39 -1.98 22.82
N VAL A 290 9.00 -2.58 23.85
CA VAL A 290 10.16 -2.01 24.56
C VAL A 290 11.37 -1.77 23.66
N ASP A 291 11.47 -2.49 22.54
CA ASP A 291 12.57 -2.41 21.60
C ASP A 291 12.33 -1.39 20.47
N ASP A 292 11.25 -0.61 20.51
CA ASP A 292 11.06 0.57 19.67
C ASP A 292 11.99 1.72 20.10
N THR A 293 13.27 1.55 19.78
CA THR A 293 14.39 2.39 20.21
C THR A 293 15.12 3.00 19.00
N PRO A 294 15.89 4.08 19.18
CA PRO A 294 16.68 4.67 18.09
C PRO A 294 17.60 3.67 17.38
N ALA A 295 18.15 2.70 18.11
CA ALA A 295 19.05 1.69 17.56
C ALA A 295 18.36 0.72 16.57
N ASN A 296 17.05 0.54 16.72
CA ASN A 296 16.26 -0.40 15.90
C ASN A 296 15.48 0.28 14.77
N LEU A 297 15.46 1.61 14.72
CA LEU A 297 14.85 2.38 13.65
C LEU A 297 15.80 2.50 12.46
N SER A 298 15.32 2.23 11.24
CA SER A 298 16.12 2.33 10.02
C SER A 298 16.42 3.78 9.61
N ASP A 299 17.68 4.09 9.34
CA ASP A 299 18.06 5.41 8.79
C ASP A 299 17.47 5.66 7.39
N ARG A 300 17.21 4.61 6.60
CA ARG A 300 16.51 4.75 5.31
C ARG A 300 15.07 5.23 5.50
N THR A 301 14.43 4.79 6.58
CA THR A 301 13.07 5.21 6.94
C THR A 301 13.07 6.67 7.37
N LEU A 302 13.99 7.06 8.27
CA LEU A 302 14.16 8.48 8.64
C LEU A 302 14.43 9.36 7.41
N GLN A 303 15.33 8.93 6.53
CA GLN A 303 15.63 9.68 5.30
C GLN A 303 14.39 9.86 4.43
N HIS A 304 13.58 8.80 4.29
CA HIS A 304 12.37 8.86 3.48
C HIS A 304 11.29 9.74 4.12
N MET A 305 11.16 9.71 5.45
CA MET A 305 10.21 10.53 6.22
C MET A 305 10.47 12.01 5.97
N GLY A 306 11.72 12.44 6.20
CA GLY A 306 12.12 13.82 5.92
C GLY A 306 11.97 14.15 4.44
N ALA A 307 12.36 13.26 3.52
CA ALA A 307 12.21 13.51 2.09
C ALA A 307 10.74 13.69 1.67
N HIS A 308 9.83 12.86 2.17
CA HIS A 308 8.39 12.98 1.91
C HIS A 308 7.85 14.32 2.42
N LEU A 309 8.13 14.67 3.67
CA LEU A 309 7.69 15.94 4.24
C LEU A 309 8.19 17.13 3.41
N PHE A 310 9.49 17.21 3.13
CA PHE A 310 10.08 18.32 2.38
C PHE A 310 9.53 18.43 0.96
N SER A 311 9.37 17.29 0.28
CA SER A 311 8.90 17.26 -1.10
C SER A 311 7.43 17.65 -1.19
N MET A 312 6.59 17.08 -0.33
CA MET A 312 5.15 17.30 -0.34
C MET A 312 4.76 18.67 0.19
N HIS A 313 5.43 19.17 1.23
CA HIS A 313 5.24 20.54 1.70
C HIS A 313 5.55 21.52 0.58
N ARG A 314 6.72 21.39 -0.07
CA ARG A 314 7.09 22.24 -1.20
C ARG A 314 6.08 22.18 -2.35
N ALA A 315 5.55 21.00 -2.64
CA ALA A 315 4.56 20.83 -3.69
C ALA A 315 3.28 21.61 -3.39
N VAL A 316 2.76 21.49 -2.15
CA VAL A 316 1.58 22.22 -1.69
C VAL A 316 1.84 23.73 -1.64
N ASP A 317 2.95 24.15 -1.03
CA ASP A 317 3.34 25.56 -0.85
C ASP A 317 3.51 26.32 -2.16
N ARG A 318 3.91 25.61 -3.23
CA ARG A 318 4.17 26.21 -4.55
C ARG A 318 3.04 26.00 -5.55
N LEU A 319 1.89 25.48 -5.13
CA LEU A 319 0.73 25.38 -6.02
C LEU A 319 0.34 26.78 -6.53
N PRO A 320 0.23 26.99 -7.85
CA PRO A 320 -0.26 28.25 -8.39
C PRO A 320 -1.66 28.57 -7.86
N ALA A 321 -1.94 29.84 -7.56
CA ALA A 321 -3.21 30.27 -6.97
C ALA A 321 -4.44 29.86 -7.79
N ASP A 322 -4.36 29.91 -9.12
CA ASP A 322 -5.44 29.47 -10.03
C ASP A 322 -5.68 27.95 -9.98
N VAL A 323 -4.62 27.17 -9.76
CA VAL A 323 -4.71 25.72 -9.60
C VAL A 323 -5.32 25.41 -8.25
N LEU A 324 -4.84 26.05 -7.18
CA LEU A 324 -5.36 25.89 -5.83
C LEU A 324 -6.86 26.18 -5.76
N GLN A 325 -7.30 27.31 -6.33
CA GLN A 325 -8.72 27.68 -6.37
C GLN A 325 -9.55 26.61 -7.10
N ARG A 326 -9.10 26.13 -8.26
CA ARG A 326 -9.80 25.08 -9.03
C ARG A 326 -9.89 23.77 -8.26
N VAL A 327 -8.81 23.37 -7.60
CA VAL A 327 -8.74 22.11 -6.84
C VAL A 327 -9.67 22.18 -5.62
N GLN A 328 -9.66 23.28 -4.88
CA GLN A 328 -10.56 23.49 -3.75
C GLN A 328 -12.03 23.45 -4.18
N GLN A 329 -12.38 24.18 -5.25
CA GLN A 329 -13.73 24.17 -5.80
C GLN A 329 -14.18 22.77 -6.21
N ALA A 330 -13.34 22.03 -6.94
CA ALA A 330 -13.65 20.68 -7.42
C ALA A 330 -13.84 19.69 -6.26
N SER A 331 -13.03 19.77 -5.20
CA SER A 331 -13.12 18.85 -4.06
C SER A 331 -14.29 19.12 -3.13
N THR A 332 -14.91 20.32 -3.19
CA THR A 332 -16.11 20.64 -2.40
C THR A 332 -17.43 20.29 -3.07
N GLN A 333 -17.41 19.81 -4.32
CA GLN A 333 -18.64 19.46 -5.03
C GLN A 333 -19.28 18.18 -4.42
N PRO A 334 -20.62 18.09 -4.33
CA PRO A 334 -21.30 16.92 -3.77
C PRO A 334 -20.97 15.60 -4.49
N ASP A 335 -20.61 15.68 -5.77
CA ASP A 335 -20.23 14.57 -6.64
C ASP A 335 -18.72 14.52 -6.94
N ALA A 336 -17.90 15.16 -6.10
CA ALA A 336 -16.44 15.13 -6.23
C ALA A 336 -15.92 13.69 -6.32
N ASP A 337 -15.27 13.36 -7.43
CA ASP A 337 -14.75 12.02 -7.69
C ASP A 337 -13.52 11.72 -6.82
N ASN A 338 -13.28 10.45 -6.53
CA ASN A 338 -12.02 10.01 -5.94
C ASN A 338 -11.03 9.61 -7.04
N ALA A 339 -9.75 9.62 -6.71
CA ALA A 339 -8.72 9.05 -7.56
C ALA A 339 -8.53 7.55 -7.29
N VAL A 340 -8.36 6.81 -8.37
CA VAL A 340 -7.65 5.53 -8.39
C VAL A 340 -6.19 5.84 -8.66
N PHE A 341 -5.29 5.35 -7.81
CA PHE A 341 -3.86 5.58 -7.96
C PHE A 341 -3.02 4.42 -7.43
N PHE A 342 -1.85 4.24 -8.01
CA PHE A 342 -0.87 3.24 -7.59
C PHE A 342 0.50 3.59 -8.13
N ASP A 343 1.55 3.26 -7.37
CA ASP A 343 2.91 3.45 -7.85
C ASP A 343 3.41 2.28 -8.71
N LEU A 344 4.35 2.61 -9.60
CA LEU A 344 5.11 1.63 -10.37
C LEU A 344 6.53 1.56 -9.80
N TYR A 345 6.72 0.61 -8.88
CA TYR A 345 8.00 0.32 -8.22
C TYR A 345 8.66 1.54 -7.57
N GLY A 346 7.85 2.46 -7.04
CA GLY A 346 8.30 3.69 -6.41
C GLY A 346 8.88 4.75 -7.36
N LEU A 347 8.77 4.59 -8.68
CA LEU A 347 9.36 5.51 -9.65
C LEU A 347 8.40 6.64 -10.05
N THR A 348 7.15 6.29 -10.32
CA THR A 348 6.06 7.18 -10.75
C THR A 348 4.73 6.68 -10.20
N VAL A 349 3.76 7.59 -10.05
CA VAL A 349 2.39 7.22 -9.68
C VAL A 349 1.51 7.32 -10.92
N ILE A 350 0.71 6.28 -11.18
CA ILE A 350 -0.36 6.37 -12.16
C ILE A 350 -1.63 6.72 -11.40
N HIS A 351 -2.37 7.72 -11.87
CA HIS A 351 -3.63 8.13 -11.28
C HIS A 351 -4.67 8.52 -12.34
N PHE A 352 -5.95 8.28 -12.03
CA PHE A 352 -7.11 8.69 -12.82
C PHE A 352 -8.35 8.66 -11.92
N SER A 353 -9.48 9.20 -12.40
CA SER A 353 -10.72 9.25 -11.62
C SER A 353 -11.42 7.87 -11.54
N GLU A 354 -12.22 7.62 -10.51
CA GLU A 354 -13.01 6.37 -10.45
C GLU A 354 -13.98 6.26 -11.63
N GLY A 355 -14.52 7.39 -12.11
CA GLY A 355 -15.31 7.45 -13.33
C GLY A 355 -14.58 6.86 -14.54
N VAL A 356 -13.32 7.24 -14.76
CA VAL A 356 -12.47 6.67 -15.81
C VAL A 356 -12.28 5.16 -15.60
N GLN A 357 -12.04 4.71 -14.37
CA GLN A 357 -11.92 3.28 -14.08
C GLN A 357 -13.16 2.49 -14.51
N LYS A 358 -14.35 2.98 -14.18
CA LYS A 358 -15.63 2.34 -14.50
C LYS A 358 -15.80 2.20 -16.02
N VAL A 359 -15.45 3.23 -16.79
CA VAL A 359 -15.47 3.19 -18.26
C VAL A 359 -14.49 2.15 -18.80
N LEU A 360 -13.23 2.15 -18.31
CA LEU A 360 -12.22 1.16 -18.72
C LEU A 360 -12.65 -0.29 -18.41
N ALA A 361 -13.31 -0.50 -17.27
CA ALA A 361 -13.83 -1.81 -16.88
C ALA A 361 -14.93 -2.30 -17.83
N LEU A 362 -15.87 -1.42 -18.21
CA LEU A 362 -16.91 -1.74 -19.19
C LEU A 362 -16.32 -2.04 -20.57
N ILE A 363 -15.33 -1.25 -21.02
CA ILE A 363 -14.63 -1.50 -22.28
C ILE A 363 -13.98 -2.89 -22.27
N ALA A 364 -13.28 -3.26 -21.20
CA ALA A 364 -12.65 -4.58 -21.08
C ALA A 364 -13.67 -5.73 -21.18
N VAL A 365 -14.81 -5.62 -20.48
CA VAL A 365 -15.90 -6.62 -20.54
C VAL A 365 -16.49 -6.72 -21.94
N VAL A 366 -16.79 -5.58 -22.59
CA VAL A 366 -17.38 -5.57 -23.93
C VAL A 366 -16.42 -6.18 -24.96
N LEU A 367 -15.15 -5.78 -24.95
CA LEU A 367 -14.15 -6.29 -25.89
C LEU A 367 -13.97 -7.81 -25.76
N ILE A 368 -13.79 -8.33 -24.55
CA ILE A 368 -13.65 -9.78 -24.34
C ILE A 368 -14.96 -10.51 -24.62
N GLY A 369 -16.10 -9.94 -24.22
CA GLY A 369 -17.43 -10.48 -24.48
C GLY A 369 -17.69 -10.67 -25.98
N THR A 370 -17.32 -9.68 -26.81
CA THR A 370 -17.46 -9.81 -28.28
C THR A 370 -16.56 -10.90 -28.86
N VAL A 371 -15.34 -11.07 -28.34
CA VAL A 371 -14.43 -12.16 -28.71
C VAL A 371 -15.03 -13.53 -28.36
N CYS A 372 -15.63 -13.67 -27.18
CA CYS A 372 -16.29 -14.90 -26.74
C CYS A 372 -17.53 -15.22 -27.60
N LEU A 373 -18.35 -14.21 -27.93
CA LEU A 373 -19.54 -14.37 -28.77
C LEU A 373 -19.22 -14.78 -30.22
N ARG A 374 -18.20 -14.16 -30.84
CA ARG A 374 -17.76 -14.47 -32.22
C ARG A 374 -17.31 -15.91 -32.39
N GLN A 375 -16.76 -16.52 -31.34
CA GLN A 375 -16.25 -17.89 -31.39
C GLN A 375 -17.35 -18.97 -31.32
N ARG A 376 -18.64 -18.60 -31.27
CA ARG A 376 -19.81 -19.51 -31.31
C ARG A 376 -19.62 -20.76 -30.45
N GLN A 377 -19.35 -20.54 -29.17
CA GLN A 377 -18.85 -21.54 -28.22
C GLN A 377 -19.91 -22.56 -27.74
N GLY A 378 -20.77 -23.06 -28.63
CA GLY A 378 -21.90 -23.94 -28.30
C GLY A 378 -21.54 -25.30 -27.71
N GLN A 379 -20.26 -25.71 -27.67
CA GLN A 379 -19.80 -26.92 -26.98
C GLN A 379 -19.17 -26.64 -25.61
N LEU A 380 -19.10 -25.38 -25.20
CA LEU A 380 -18.21 -24.93 -24.13
C LEU A 380 -18.86 -24.94 -22.74
N TRP A 381 -20.17 -24.73 -22.65
CA TRP A 381 -20.93 -24.92 -21.41
C TRP A 381 -20.75 -26.34 -20.84
N ARG A 382 -20.48 -27.34 -21.70
CA ARG A 382 -20.16 -28.72 -21.29
C ARG A 382 -18.78 -28.86 -20.64
N ARG A 383 -17.85 -27.94 -20.90
CA ARG A 383 -16.46 -27.97 -20.37
C ARG A 383 -16.25 -26.99 -19.21
N LEU A 384 -17.10 -25.97 -19.08
CA LEU A 384 -17.03 -24.95 -18.04
C LEU A 384 -16.95 -25.54 -16.61
N PRO A 385 -17.74 -26.56 -16.22
CA PRO A 385 -17.66 -27.13 -14.87
C PRO A 385 -16.27 -27.69 -14.54
N ARG A 386 -15.59 -28.30 -15.52
CA ARG A 386 -14.24 -28.84 -15.33
C ARG A 386 -13.22 -27.74 -15.09
N HIS A 387 -13.30 -26.61 -15.81
CA HIS A 387 -12.34 -25.52 -15.64
C HIS A 387 -12.59 -24.69 -14.40
N LEU A 388 -13.86 -24.52 -14.01
CA LEU A 388 -14.23 -23.99 -12.69
C LEU A 388 -13.67 -24.87 -11.57
N LEU A 389 -13.83 -26.19 -11.70
CA LEU A 389 -13.25 -27.14 -10.75
C LEU A 389 -11.72 -27.05 -10.71
N ASN A 390 -11.04 -26.98 -11.85
CA ASN A 390 -9.58 -26.81 -11.89
C ASN A 390 -9.12 -25.52 -11.19
N THR A 391 -9.82 -24.41 -11.41
CA THR A 391 -9.56 -23.11 -10.76
C THR A 391 -9.76 -23.23 -9.25
N LEU A 392 -10.87 -23.82 -8.83
CA LEU A 392 -11.17 -24.07 -7.42
C LEU A 392 -10.09 -24.95 -6.78
N LEU A 393 -9.70 -26.05 -7.41
CA LEU A 393 -8.65 -26.94 -6.89
C LEU A 393 -7.29 -26.22 -6.76
N ALA A 394 -6.94 -25.34 -7.69
CA ALA A 394 -5.71 -24.55 -7.60
C ALA A 394 -5.73 -23.54 -6.45
N VAL A 395 -6.88 -22.91 -6.19
CA VAL A 395 -7.09 -22.04 -5.03
C VAL A 395 -7.05 -22.85 -3.73
N LEU A 396 -7.69 -24.02 -3.70
CA LEU A 396 -7.70 -24.91 -2.53
C LEU A 396 -6.32 -25.47 -2.19
N VAL A 397 -5.51 -25.83 -3.19
CA VAL A 397 -4.12 -26.27 -2.96
C VAL A 397 -3.27 -25.14 -2.40
N GLY A 398 -3.37 -23.92 -2.94
CA GLY A 398 -2.69 -22.77 -2.35
C GLY A 398 -3.16 -22.51 -0.93
N LEU A 399 -4.47 -22.47 -0.71
CA LEU A 399 -5.06 -22.31 0.62
C LEU A 399 -4.54 -23.35 1.61
N ALA A 400 -4.41 -24.62 1.22
CA ALA A 400 -3.84 -25.68 2.05
C ALA A 400 -2.37 -25.40 2.40
N VAL A 401 -1.56 -24.92 1.45
CA VAL A 401 -0.17 -24.48 1.71
C VAL A 401 -0.15 -23.32 2.72
N GLY A 402 -0.97 -22.30 2.52
CA GLY A 402 -1.06 -21.15 3.43
C GLY A 402 -1.53 -21.55 4.84
N LEU A 403 -2.48 -22.48 4.96
CA LEU A 403 -2.94 -23.02 6.24
C LEU A 403 -1.84 -23.85 6.92
N ALA A 404 -1.10 -24.67 6.17
CA ALA A 404 0.01 -25.45 6.70
C ALA A 404 1.13 -24.55 7.27
N ILE A 405 1.51 -23.49 6.54
CA ILE A 405 2.52 -22.53 7.01
C ILE A 405 2.01 -21.76 8.22
N ARG A 406 0.74 -21.33 8.22
CA ARG A 406 0.14 -20.69 9.41
C ARG A 406 0.18 -21.63 10.61
N PHE A 407 -0.18 -22.90 10.45
CA PHE A 407 -0.13 -23.88 11.53
C PHE A 407 1.29 -24.08 12.04
N ALA A 408 2.28 -24.18 11.15
CA ALA A 408 3.69 -24.25 11.53
C ALA A 408 4.15 -23.01 12.32
N LEU A 409 3.69 -21.80 11.96
CA LEU A 409 3.98 -20.59 12.73
C LEU A 409 3.34 -20.64 14.12
N LEU A 410 2.15 -21.23 14.26
CA LEU A 410 1.48 -21.38 15.56
C LEU A 410 2.20 -22.35 16.52
N THR A 411 3.07 -23.24 16.01
CA THR A 411 3.90 -24.12 16.84
C THR A 411 5.22 -23.48 17.27
N THR A 412 5.47 -22.23 16.88
CA THR A 412 6.66 -21.46 17.30
C THR A 412 6.32 -20.52 18.46
N PRO A 413 7.32 -19.97 19.17
CA PRO A 413 7.10 -18.93 20.20
C PRO A 413 6.39 -17.67 19.68
N TRP A 414 6.29 -17.51 18.36
CA TRP A 414 5.63 -16.36 17.74
C TRP A 414 4.11 -16.35 17.91
N ASN A 415 3.49 -17.47 18.28
CA ASN A 415 2.03 -17.57 18.38
C ASN A 415 1.38 -16.58 19.38
N ALA A 416 2.16 -16.00 20.29
CA ALA A 416 1.71 -15.03 21.28
C ALA A 416 1.83 -13.57 20.82
N VAL A 417 2.47 -13.29 19.67
CA VAL A 417 2.72 -11.92 19.22
C VAL A 417 1.93 -11.57 17.95
N ARG A 418 1.51 -10.30 17.84
CA ARG A 418 0.75 -9.82 16.68
C ARG A 418 1.60 -9.76 15.41
N TYR A 419 2.86 -9.38 15.53
CA TYR A 419 3.83 -9.22 14.44
C TYR A 419 5.15 -9.87 14.83
N THR A 420 5.93 -10.31 13.85
CA THR A 420 7.19 -11.03 14.06
C THR A 420 8.32 -10.48 13.17
N PRO A 421 9.60 -10.73 13.53
CA PRO A 421 10.72 -10.38 12.66
C PRO A 421 10.71 -11.12 11.31
N ILE A 422 9.96 -12.24 11.21
CA ILE A 422 9.90 -13.09 10.01
C ILE A 422 8.65 -12.86 9.16
N ASP A 423 7.86 -11.82 9.43
CA ASP A 423 6.60 -11.54 8.73
C ASP A 423 6.76 -11.53 7.21
N LEU A 424 7.70 -10.70 6.74
CA LEU A 424 7.97 -10.56 5.31
C LEU A 424 8.54 -11.85 4.70
N PRO A 425 9.61 -12.47 5.24
CA PRO A 425 10.10 -13.75 4.75
C PRO A 425 9.03 -14.85 4.70
N ALA A 426 8.22 -15.00 5.75
CA ALA A 426 7.19 -16.03 5.82
C ALA A 426 6.07 -15.79 4.79
N GLY A 427 5.61 -14.55 4.64
CA GLY A 427 4.61 -14.20 3.63
C GLY A 427 5.12 -14.41 2.20
N LEU A 428 6.35 -13.99 1.90
CA LEU A 428 6.96 -14.21 0.58
C LEU A 428 7.16 -15.70 0.28
N PHE A 429 7.56 -16.49 1.28
CA PHE A 429 7.66 -17.94 1.16
C PHE A 429 6.29 -18.56 0.87
N THR A 430 5.23 -18.16 1.58
CA THR A 430 3.87 -18.62 1.32
C THR A 430 3.41 -18.30 -0.09
N ILE A 431 3.68 -17.08 -0.57
CA ILE A 431 3.35 -16.66 -1.94
C ILE A 431 4.06 -17.56 -2.95
N ALA A 432 5.38 -17.75 -2.80
CA ALA A 432 6.17 -18.58 -3.70
C ALA A 432 5.70 -20.04 -3.69
N ALA A 433 5.53 -20.64 -2.51
CA ALA A 433 5.12 -22.03 -2.34
C ALA A 433 3.71 -22.27 -2.89
N SER A 434 2.76 -21.36 -2.63
CA SER A 434 1.38 -21.48 -3.09
C SER A 434 1.26 -21.27 -4.60
N PHE A 435 1.99 -20.29 -5.16
CA PHE A 435 2.06 -20.08 -6.61
C PHE A 435 2.64 -21.31 -7.32
N LEU A 436 3.72 -21.89 -6.80
CA LEU A 436 4.33 -23.10 -7.35
C LEU A 436 3.38 -24.30 -7.25
N ALA A 437 2.80 -24.56 -6.09
CA ALA A 437 1.86 -25.68 -5.90
C ALA A 437 0.66 -25.57 -6.84
N ALA A 438 0.07 -24.37 -6.96
CA ALA A 438 -1.04 -24.10 -7.87
C ALA A 438 -0.63 -24.27 -9.34
N THR A 439 0.52 -23.73 -9.76
CA THR A 439 1.00 -23.86 -11.15
C THR A 439 1.31 -25.31 -11.53
N PHE A 440 1.95 -26.09 -10.66
CA PHE A 440 2.18 -27.52 -10.89
C PHE A 440 0.87 -28.31 -11.04
N LEU A 441 -0.10 -28.06 -10.16
CA LEU A 441 -1.40 -28.71 -10.24
C LEU A 441 -2.13 -28.34 -11.55
N LEU A 442 -2.15 -27.04 -11.90
CA LEU A 442 -2.80 -26.55 -13.11
C LEU A 442 -2.18 -27.14 -14.37
N GLU A 443 -0.84 -27.19 -14.46
CA GLU A 443 -0.15 -27.81 -15.60
C GLU A 443 -0.52 -29.30 -15.71
N TRP A 444 -0.57 -30.04 -14.59
CA TRP A 444 -1.01 -31.44 -14.59
C TRP A 444 -2.46 -31.62 -15.05
N LEU A 445 -3.40 -30.80 -14.56
CA LEU A 445 -4.82 -30.87 -14.92
C LEU A 445 -5.08 -30.48 -16.39
N VAL A 446 -4.32 -29.53 -16.92
CA VAL A 446 -4.50 -28.93 -18.24
C VAL A 446 -3.70 -29.63 -19.34
N SER A 447 -2.64 -30.37 -19.00
CA SER A 447 -1.90 -31.24 -19.93
C SER A 447 -2.78 -32.24 -20.70
N ARG A 448 -3.98 -32.50 -20.19
CA ARG A 448 -4.99 -33.40 -20.78
C ARG A 448 -5.97 -32.70 -21.74
N SER A 449 -5.89 -31.38 -21.88
CA SER A 449 -6.80 -30.56 -22.71
C SER A 449 -6.23 -30.30 -24.11
N SER A 450 -7.13 -30.10 -25.08
CA SER A 450 -6.72 -29.73 -26.44
C SER A 450 -6.31 -28.26 -26.54
N ALA A 451 -5.51 -27.88 -27.55
CA ALA A 451 -5.11 -26.49 -27.75
C ALA A 451 -6.30 -25.54 -27.99
N GLU A 452 -7.32 -25.99 -28.71
CA GLU A 452 -8.56 -25.22 -28.93
C GLU A 452 -9.36 -25.04 -27.64
N GLU A 453 -9.45 -26.07 -26.81
CA GLU A 453 -10.06 -25.96 -25.47
C GLU A 453 -9.35 -24.92 -24.62
N PHE A 454 -8.02 -24.94 -24.63
CA PHE A 454 -7.21 -24.06 -23.81
C PHE A 454 -7.36 -22.58 -24.23
N LYS A 455 -7.39 -22.30 -25.54
CA LYS A 455 -7.65 -20.94 -26.06
C LYS A 455 -8.98 -20.39 -25.54
N LEU A 456 -10.02 -21.21 -25.63
CA LEU A 456 -11.35 -20.83 -25.19
C LEU A 456 -11.39 -20.57 -23.68
N VAL A 457 -10.73 -21.43 -22.88
CA VAL A 457 -10.65 -21.27 -21.42
C VAL A 457 -9.87 -20.02 -21.03
N SER A 458 -8.81 -19.67 -21.76
CA SER A 458 -8.09 -18.42 -21.56
C SER A 458 -9.02 -17.22 -21.75
N ASP A 459 -9.77 -17.15 -22.85
CA ASP A 459 -10.71 -16.06 -23.12
C ASP A 459 -11.76 -15.95 -21.97
N TRP A 460 -12.23 -17.07 -21.42
CA TRP A 460 -13.17 -17.07 -20.28
C TRP A 460 -12.57 -16.62 -18.97
N ILE A 461 -11.37 -17.08 -18.63
CA ILE A 461 -10.69 -16.66 -17.40
C ILE A 461 -10.59 -15.14 -17.43
N TRP A 462 -10.15 -14.57 -18.56
CA TRP A 462 -10.04 -13.12 -18.71
C TRP A 462 -11.38 -12.39 -18.74
N LEU A 463 -12.45 -13.00 -19.27
CA LEU A 463 -13.81 -12.45 -19.18
C LEU A 463 -14.31 -12.42 -17.74
N VAL A 464 -14.10 -13.49 -16.97
CA VAL A 464 -14.46 -13.55 -15.55
C VAL A 464 -13.63 -12.54 -14.76
N THR A 465 -12.33 -12.44 -15.02
CA THR A 465 -11.46 -11.42 -14.42
C THR A 465 -11.95 -10.01 -14.76
N ALA A 466 -12.38 -9.76 -15.99
CA ALA A 466 -12.94 -8.46 -16.40
C ALA A 466 -14.27 -8.17 -15.70
N ALA A 467 -15.15 -9.17 -15.58
CA ALA A 467 -16.42 -9.04 -14.88
C ALA A 467 -16.22 -8.77 -13.38
N LEU A 468 -15.31 -9.50 -12.72
CA LEU A 468 -14.92 -9.24 -11.34
C LEU A 468 -14.27 -7.87 -11.18
N GLY A 469 -13.42 -7.47 -12.13
CA GLY A 469 -12.81 -6.14 -12.17
C GLY A 469 -13.84 -5.03 -12.30
N SER A 470 -14.87 -5.22 -13.13
CA SER A 470 -16.02 -4.31 -13.19
C SER A 470 -16.77 -4.28 -11.86
N THR A 471 -17.10 -5.42 -11.26
CA THR A 471 -17.74 -5.44 -9.93
C THR A 471 -16.94 -4.67 -8.89
N LEU A 472 -15.61 -4.84 -8.86
CA LEU A 472 -14.73 -4.06 -7.99
C LEU A 472 -14.70 -2.57 -8.37
N ALA A 473 -14.68 -2.22 -9.65
CA ALA A 473 -14.67 -0.82 -10.07
C ALA A 473 -15.94 -0.05 -9.65
N PHE A 474 -17.07 -0.73 -9.51
CA PHE A 474 -18.32 -0.14 -9.01
C PHE A 474 -18.48 -0.24 -7.49
N GLY A 475 -18.03 -1.33 -6.86
CA GLY A 475 -18.24 -1.58 -5.43
C GLY A 475 -17.08 -1.19 -4.51
N LEU A 476 -15.84 -1.36 -4.96
CA LEU A 476 -14.59 -1.10 -4.22
C LEU A 476 -13.53 -0.47 -5.14
N PRO A 477 -13.81 0.74 -5.67
CA PRO A 477 -13.08 1.31 -6.78
C PRO A 477 -11.57 1.43 -6.53
N GLY A 478 -11.11 1.71 -5.31
CA GLY A 478 -9.69 1.87 -5.03
C GLY A 478 -8.82 0.62 -5.30
N GLY A 479 -9.41 -0.59 -5.40
CA GLY A 479 -8.71 -1.82 -5.78
C GLY A 479 -9.02 -2.35 -7.18
N GLY A 480 -9.97 -1.74 -7.91
CA GLY A 480 -10.47 -2.26 -9.19
C GLY A 480 -9.40 -2.39 -10.27
N TYR A 481 -8.45 -1.45 -10.32
CA TYR A 481 -7.37 -1.40 -11.31
C TYR A 481 -6.55 -2.71 -11.39
N LEU A 482 -6.46 -3.47 -10.29
CA LEU A 482 -5.73 -4.74 -10.23
C LEU A 482 -6.32 -5.83 -11.13
N LEU A 483 -7.60 -5.74 -11.46
CA LEU A 483 -8.25 -6.65 -12.40
C LEU A 483 -8.61 -5.94 -13.71
N VAL A 484 -9.02 -4.67 -13.64
CA VAL A 484 -9.44 -3.88 -14.80
C VAL A 484 -8.29 -3.70 -15.81
N LEU A 485 -7.10 -3.25 -15.37
CA LEU A 485 -6.00 -2.95 -16.29
C LEU A 485 -5.41 -4.22 -16.94
N PRO A 486 -5.18 -5.33 -16.20
CA PRO A 486 -4.80 -6.60 -16.83
C PRO A 486 -5.83 -7.10 -17.83
N SER A 487 -7.11 -7.06 -17.49
CA SER A 487 -8.18 -7.47 -18.40
C SER A 487 -8.28 -6.58 -19.63
N LEU A 488 -8.11 -5.27 -19.49
CA LEU A 488 -8.10 -4.35 -20.62
C LEU A 488 -6.90 -4.62 -21.55
N ALA A 489 -5.71 -4.82 -21.01
CA ALA A 489 -4.51 -5.16 -21.79
C ALA A 489 -4.66 -6.50 -22.53
N TYR A 490 -5.27 -7.50 -21.90
CA TYR A 490 -5.65 -8.73 -22.56
C TYR A 490 -6.65 -8.45 -23.70
N ALA A 491 -7.74 -7.74 -23.39
CA ALA A 491 -8.85 -7.47 -24.30
C ALA A 491 -8.39 -6.75 -25.57
N MET A 492 -7.62 -5.67 -25.42
CA MET A 492 -7.12 -4.86 -26.54
C MET A 492 -6.29 -5.69 -27.52
N VAL A 493 -5.33 -6.48 -26.99
CA VAL A 493 -4.50 -7.36 -27.81
C VAL A 493 -5.37 -8.45 -28.44
N ARG A 494 -6.26 -9.07 -27.65
CA ARG A 494 -7.10 -10.17 -28.10
C ARG A 494 -8.11 -9.79 -29.18
N SER A 495 -8.59 -8.54 -29.18
CA SER A 495 -9.54 -8.02 -30.17
C SER A 495 -8.91 -7.80 -31.55
N VAL A 496 -7.58 -7.62 -31.63
CA VAL A 496 -6.87 -7.37 -32.90
C VAL A 496 -6.02 -8.56 -33.37
N THR A 497 -5.83 -9.58 -32.53
CA THR A 497 -5.07 -10.79 -32.90
C THR A 497 -5.80 -12.09 -32.57
N ALA A 498 -5.59 -13.11 -33.41
CA ALA A 498 -5.98 -14.49 -33.12
C ALA A 498 -5.00 -15.20 -32.16
N ASN A 499 -3.87 -14.56 -31.83
CA ASN A 499 -2.85 -15.14 -30.97
C ASN A 499 -3.21 -14.96 -29.48
N VAL A 500 -3.93 -15.93 -28.92
CA VAL A 500 -4.33 -15.96 -27.51
C VAL A 500 -3.14 -15.90 -26.55
N ASN A 501 -2.00 -16.51 -26.89
CA ASN A 501 -0.80 -16.43 -26.04
C ASN A 501 -0.32 -15.00 -25.88
N LEU A 502 -0.27 -14.24 -26.98
CA LEU A 502 0.20 -12.86 -26.94
C LEU A 502 -0.71 -11.99 -26.06
N ALA A 503 -2.02 -12.17 -26.17
CA ALA A 503 -2.99 -11.51 -25.29
C ALA A 503 -2.85 -11.95 -23.82
N ALA A 504 -2.72 -13.25 -23.57
CA ALA A 504 -2.53 -13.78 -22.22
C ALA A 504 -1.27 -13.21 -21.56
N TRP A 505 -0.17 -13.11 -22.30
CA TRP A 505 1.05 -12.48 -21.83
C TRP A 505 0.88 -10.99 -21.55
N SER A 506 0.15 -10.23 -22.38
CA SER A 506 -0.08 -8.80 -22.11
C SER A 506 -0.85 -8.58 -20.81
N GLY A 507 -1.96 -9.30 -20.63
CA GLY A 507 -2.73 -9.23 -19.38
C GLY A 507 -1.92 -9.69 -18.17
N TRP A 508 -1.22 -10.82 -18.28
CA TRP A 508 -0.45 -11.38 -17.17
C TRP A 508 0.70 -10.47 -16.73
N LEU A 509 1.45 -9.89 -17.68
CA LEU A 509 2.55 -8.98 -17.36
C LEU A 509 2.05 -7.72 -16.65
N VAL A 510 0.90 -7.17 -17.08
CA VAL A 510 0.28 -6.05 -16.37
C VAL A 510 -0.15 -6.49 -14.96
N ALA A 511 -0.75 -7.68 -14.80
CA ALA A 511 -1.16 -8.19 -13.50
C ALA A 511 0.00 -8.28 -12.50
N ILE A 512 1.15 -8.85 -12.90
CA ILE A 512 2.28 -8.99 -11.99
C ILE A 512 3.07 -7.71 -11.77
N VAL A 513 3.07 -6.77 -12.72
CA VAL A 513 3.66 -5.44 -12.53
C VAL A 513 2.91 -4.67 -11.46
N LEU A 514 1.58 -4.77 -11.44
CA LEU A 514 0.75 -4.12 -10.43
C LEU A 514 0.79 -4.89 -9.10
N ALA A 515 0.65 -6.21 -9.12
CA ALA A 515 0.52 -7.01 -7.90
C ALA A 515 1.86 -7.24 -7.17
N GLY A 516 2.98 -7.38 -7.89
CA GLY A 516 4.28 -7.71 -7.30
C GLY A 516 4.72 -6.79 -6.16
N PRO A 517 4.82 -5.47 -6.37
CA PRO A 517 5.16 -4.54 -5.29
C PRO A 517 4.11 -4.52 -4.17
N LEU A 518 2.82 -4.58 -4.51
CA LEU A 518 1.74 -4.60 -3.52
C LEU A 518 1.78 -5.83 -2.61
N LEU A 519 2.23 -6.98 -3.10
CA LEU A 519 2.37 -8.19 -2.28
C LEU A 519 3.38 -7.98 -1.14
N VAL A 520 4.43 -7.19 -1.36
CA VAL A 520 5.39 -6.82 -0.30
C VAL A 520 4.71 -5.97 0.77
N LEU A 521 3.99 -4.92 0.34
CA LEU A 521 3.26 -4.03 1.25
C LEU A 521 2.13 -4.76 1.98
N LEU A 522 1.40 -5.64 1.29
CA LEU A 522 0.31 -6.44 1.85
C LEU A 522 0.81 -7.33 2.99
N VAL A 523 1.94 -7.99 2.81
CA VAL A 523 2.54 -8.84 3.85
C VAL A 523 2.98 -7.99 5.05
N GLN A 524 3.63 -6.85 4.82
CA GLN A 524 4.01 -5.94 5.91
C GLN A 524 2.79 -5.36 6.64
N ALA A 525 1.73 -5.04 5.92
CA ALA A 525 0.52 -4.44 6.48
C ALA A 525 -0.32 -5.43 7.30
N LEU A 526 -0.34 -6.70 6.92
CA LEU A 526 -1.24 -7.71 7.53
C LEU A 526 -0.52 -8.68 8.47
N GLY A 527 0.81 -8.74 8.44
CA GLY A 527 1.62 -9.58 9.33
C GLY A 527 1.59 -11.08 8.97
N PRO A 528 2.09 -11.96 9.83
CA PRO A 528 2.37 -13.34 9.47
C PRO A 528 1.13 -14.24 9.57
N TRP A 529 0.03 -13.77 10.17
CA TRP A 529 -1.13 -14.62 10.49
C TRP A 529 -2.13 -14.74 9.34
N ARG A 530 -1.94 -13.95 8.28
CA ARG A 530 -2.78 -13.94 7.07
C ARG A 530 -2.20 -14.79 5.92
N GLN A 531 -1.37 -15.80 6.22
CA GLN A 531 -0.83 -16.73 5.20
C GLN A 531 -1.90 -17.29 4.24
N PRO A 532 -3.10 -17.70 4.70
CA PRO A 532 -4.15 -18.16 3.79
C PRO A 532 -4.56 -17.13 2.73
N LEU A 533 -4.57 -15.84 3.08
CA LEU A 533 -4.90 -14.76 2.15
C LEU A 533 -3.81 -14.56 1.10
N TYR A 534 -2.54 -14.57 1.52
CA TYR A 534 -1.40 -14.48 0.61
C TYR A 534 -1.38 -15.65 -0.37
N ALA A 535 -1.69 -16.84 0.14
CA ALA A 535 -1.75 -18.06 -0.65
C ALA A 535 -2.87 -18.03 -1.71
N VAL A 536 -4.06 -17.55 -1.33
CA VAL A 536 -5.19 -17.39 -2.27
C VAL A 536 -4.83 -16.38 -3.37
N GLY A 537 -4.25 -15.22 -3.01
CA GLY A 537 -3.79 -14.24 -3.99
C GLY A 537 -2.75 -14.81 -4.97
N ALA A 538 -1.78 -15.57 -4.45
CA ALA A 538 -0.78 -16.26 -5.25
C ALA A 538 -1.39 -17.32 -6.19
N SER A 539 -2.37 -18.09 -5.72
CA SER A 539 -3.09 -19.06 -6.56
C SER A 539 -3.89 -18.39 -7.67
N LEU A 540 -4.51 -17.23 -7.42
CA LEU A 540 -5.21 -16.47 -8.47
C LEU A 540 -4.25 -15.96 -9.54
N LEU A 541 -3.06 -15.48 -9.14
CA LEU A 541 -2.00 -15.14 -10.10
C LEU A 541 -1.50 -16.36 -10.89
N ALA A 542 -1.46 -17.55 -10.28
CA ALA A 542 -1.14 -18.80 -10.96
C ALA A 542 -2.20 -19.19 -12.00
N VAL A 543 -3.49 -18.97 -11.71
CA VAL A 543 -4.60 -19.18 -12.65
C VAL A 543 -4.46 -18.25 -13.87
N LEU A 544 -4.10 -16.98 -13.66
CA LEU A 544 -3.79 -16.06 -14.76
C LEU A 544 -2.54 -16.51 -15.53
N ALA A 545 -1.48 -16.92 -14.82
CA ALA A 545 -0.22 -17.39 -15.43
C ALA A 545 -0.45 -18.57 -16.36
N MET A 546 -1.31 -19.50 -15.94
CA MET A 546 -1.67 -20.67 -16.72
C MET A 546 -2.12 -20.27 -18.12
N THR A 547 -2.89 -19.18 -18.29
CA THR A 547 -3.42 -18.75 -19.60
C THR A 547 -2.36 -18.48 -20.67
N THR A 548 -1.10 -18.26 -20.25
CA THR A 548 0.05 -18.03 -21.15
C THR A 548 0.61 -19.30 -21.80
N TRP A 549 0.09 -20.48 -21.42
CA TRP A 549 0.63 -21.79 -21.78
C TRP A 549 0.07 -22.40 -23.08
N VAL A 550 -0.55 -21.64 -24.02
CA VAL A 550 -1.12 -22.25 -25.26
C VAL A 550 0.01 -22.93 -26.04
N THR A 551 -0.15 -24.23 -26.35
CA THR A 551 0.82 -25.04 -27.10
C THR A 551 0.71 -24.83 -28.62
N ARG A 552 1.85 -25.01 -29.31
CA ARG A 552 1.86 -25.38 -30.73
C ARG A 552 1.31 -26.81 -30.86
N ILE A 553 0.20 -26.93 -31.58
CA ILE A 553 -0.51 -28.12 -32.06
C ILE A 553 0.26 -29.45 -31.85
N ARG A 554 -0.27 -30.36 -31.00
CA ARG A 554 -0.04 -31.80 -31.17
C ARG A 554 -0.52 -32.15 -32.58
N LYS A 555 0.39 -32.29 -33.56
CA LYS A 555 0.04 -32.95 -34.82
C LYS A 555 -0.43 -34.35 -34.42
N LYS A 556 -1.74 -34.59 -34.45
CA LYS A 556 -2.27 -35.96 -34.41
C LYS A 556 -1.47 -36.74 -35.46
N ALA A 557 -0.80 -37.81 -35.04
CA ALA A 557 -0.17 -38.72 -35.99
C ALA A 557 -1.25 -39.08 -37.02
N ARG A 558 -0.97 -38.86 -38.31
CA ARG A 558 -1.87 -39.27 -39.38
C ARG A 558 -2.21 -40.75 -39.15
N PRO A 559 -3.49 -41.16 -39.17
CA PRO A 559 -3.82 -42.57 -39.07
C PRO A 559 -3.05 -43.29 -40.18
N ILE A 560 -2.26 -44.30 -39.79
CA ILE A 560 -1.60 -45.18 -40.74
C ILE A 560 -2.73 -45.83 -41.54
N PRO A 561 -2.76 -45.70 -42.89
CA PRO A 561 -3.81 -46.33 -43.68
C PRO A 561 -3.78 -47.84 -43.45
N LYS A 562 -4.93 -48.41 -43.07
CA LYS A 562 -5.10 -49.84 -42.78
C LYS A 562 -5.00 -50.77 -44.00
N ASN A 563 -4.60 -50.25 -45.17
CA ASN A 563 -4.45 -51.04 -46.38
C ASN A 563 -2.96 -51.21 -46.71
N ARG A 564 -2.32 -52.19 -46.06
CA ARG A 564 -1.18 -52.90 -46.66
C ARG A 564 -1.73 -54.22 -47.22
N PRO A 565 -1.56 -54.52 -48.52
CA PRO A 565 -1.91 -55.82 -49.06
C PRO A 565 -1.09 -56.91 -48.36
N ARG A 566 -1.76 -58.01 -47.98
CA ARG A 566 -1.09 -59.23 -47.51
C ARG A 566 -0.23 -59.75 -48.66
N LEU A 567 1.09 -59.69 -48.50
CA LEU A 567 2.01 -60.45 -49.34
C LEU A 567 1.71 -61.94 -49.09
N ALA A 568 1.27 -62.61 -50.14
CA ALA A 568 1.06 -64.04 -50.17
C ALA A 568 2.39 -64.76 -49.90
N ARG A 569 2.32 -65.82 -49.09
CA ARG A 569 3.34 -66.87 -49.11
C ARG A 569 3.33 -67.49 -50.50
N GLY A 570 4.49 -67.53 -51.15
CA GLY A 570 4.73 -68.32 -52.35
C GLY A 570 5.98 -69.16 -52.09
N ASP A 571 5.81 -70.47 -52.23
CA ASP A 571 6.84 -71.49 -52.15
C ASP A 571 7.89 -71.33 -53.26
N ALA A 572 9.17 -71.44 -52.87
CA ALA A 572 10.29 -71.96 -53.66
C ALA A 572 11.49 -72.22 -52.74
#